data_AF-A0A8D8C263-F1
#
_entry.id   AF-A0A8D8C263-F1
#
_cell.length_a   1.000
_cell.length_b   1.000
_cell.length_c   1.000
_cell.angle_alpha   90.00
_cell.angle_beta   90.00
_cell.angle_gamma   90.00
#
_symmetry.space_group_name_H-M   'P 1'
#
loop_
_entity.id
_entity.type
_entity.pdbx_description
1 polymer ?
#
loop_
_entity_poly.entity_id
_entity_poly.type
_entity_poly.pdbx_seq_one_letter_code
_entity_poly.pdbx_strand_id
1 'polypeptide(L)'
;MSLVWSLIASFLYVEIFIVLMLVLPVASPQRWQRFFKSRFLAMLSRQAQTYFYLLLFVLVLFLLEAIREMRKYSHNEPTAEQHLNVGMQHSMRLFRAQRNFYISGFAIFLCMVIRRLVSLITTQAQLLAQSEASMKQAQSATAAARSLMTQQKDGEDKPKDGDKPKPSAPSADEVKVDELKQRIAELEGELNRERKDKEAMKSQSESLNREYDRLTEEYSKLQKRIAITSNDKSD
;
A
#
# COMPACT_ATOMS: atom_id res chain seq x y z
N MET A 1 -30.02 -15.68 21.88
CA MET A 1 -29.43 -15.77 20.52
C MET A 1 -28.87 -17.17 20.35
N SER A 2 -28.90 -17.77 19.17
CA SER A 2 -28.24 -19.09 19.01
C SER A 2 -26.73 -18.92 19.24
N LEU A 3 -26.08 -19.95 19.77
CA LEU A 3 -24.64 -19.93 20.05
C LEU A 3 -23.82 -19.59 18.80
N VAL A 4 -24.29 -20.00 17.62
CA VAL A 4 -23.66 -19.72 16.32
C VAL A 4 -23.58 -18.20 16.06
N TRP A 5 -24.70 -17.48 16.21
CA TRP A 5 -24.72 -16.03 15.97
C TRP A 5 -23.91 -15.25 17.01
N SER A 6 -23.82 -15.75 18.24
CA SER A 6 -22.93 -15.18 19.25
C SER A 6 -21.45 -15.38 18.90
N LEU A 7 -21.08 -16.52 18.32
CA LEU A 7 -19.72 -16.79 17.86
C LEU A 7 -19.32 -15.85 16.70
N ILE A 8 -20.21 -15.66 15.73
CA ILE A 8 -19.98 -14.73 14.61
C ILE A 8 -19.87 -13.28 15.11
N ALA A 9 -20.72 -12.88 16.06
CA ALA A 9 -20.63 -11.56 16.68
C ALA A 9 -19.31 -11.37 17.45
N SER A 10 -18.86 -12.39 18.20
CA SER A 10 -17.55 -12.36 18.86
C SER A 10 -16.41 -12.23 17.86
N PHE A 11 -16.50 -12.95 16.74
CA PHE A 11 -15.52 -12.85 15.66
C PHE A 11 -15.47 -11.42 15.10
N LEU A 12 -16.63 -10.82 14.80
CA LEU A 12 -16.74 -9.44 14.36
C LEU A 12 -16.11 -8.44 15.36
N TYR A 13 -16.33 -8.61 16.65
CA TYR A 13 -15.73 -7.73 17.66
C TYR A 13 -14.20 -7.84 17.69
N VAL A 14 -13.67 -9.05 17.52
CA VAL A 14 -12.22 -9.25 17.38
C VAL A 14 -11.71 -8.55 16.11
N GLU A 15 -12.42 -8.64 14.99
CA GLU A 15 -12.03 -7.95 13.77
C GLU A 15 -12.03 -6.43 13.92
N ILE A 16 -13.07 -5.85 14.54
CA ILE A 16 -13.14 -4.42 14.83
C ILE A 16 -11.94 -3.99 15.68
N PHE A 17 -11.62 -4.75 16.73
CA PHE A 17 -10.48 -4.49 17.59
C PHE A 17 -9.15 -4.52 16.80
N ILE A 18 -8.95 -5.55 15.97
CA ILE A 18 -7.77 -5.68 15.12
C ILE A 18 -7.66 -4.50 14.15
N VAL A 19 -8.75 -4.14 13.44
CA VAL A 19 -8.74 -3.00 12.51
C VAL A 19 -8.42 -1.70 13.25
N LEU A 20 -9.05 -1.44 14.39
CA LEU A 20 -8.79 -0.24 15.17
C LEU A 20 -7.32 -0.17 15.61
N MET A 21 -6.76 -1.29 16.04
CA MET A 21 -5.35 -1.39 16.43
C MET A 21 -4.39 -1.20 15.23
N LEU A 22 -4.75 -1.69 14.03
CA LEU A 22 -3.93 -1.53 12.81
C LEU A 22 -4.02 -0.13 12.20
N VAL A 23 -5.19 0.53 12.30
CA VAL A 23 -5.44 1.86 11.72
C VAL A 23 -4.86 2.97 12.59
N LEU A 24 -4.89 2.80 13.92
CA LEU A 24 -4.33 3.80 14.81
C LEU A 24 -2.81 3.91 14.63
N PRO A 25 -2.23 5.14 14.62
CA PRO A 25 -0.79 5.38 14.44
C PRO A 25 0.04 5.02 15.68
N VAL A 26 -0.36 4.01 16.44
CA VAL A 26 0.28 3.62 17.72
C VAL A 26 1.59 2.86 17.49
N ALA A 27 1.73 2.15 16.37
CA ALA A 27 2.92 1.36 16.05
C ALA A 27 3.42 1.62 14.63
N SER A 28 4.74 1.78 14.49
CA SER A 28 5.36 1.98 13.18
C SER A 28 5.24 0.71 12.31
N PRO A 29 5.23 0.84 10.97
CA PRO A 29 5.16 -0.30 10.06
C PRO A 29 6.24 -1.37 10.34
N GLN A 30 7.42 -0.95 10.79
CA GLN A 30 8.50 -1.87 11.16
C GLN A 30 8.18 -2.70 12.41
N ARG A 31 7.49 -2.15 13.41
CA ARG A 31 7.06 -2.90 14.61
C ARG A 31 6.00 -3.94 14.24
N TRP A 32 5.00 -3.54 13.45
CA TRP A 32 4.00 -4.46 12.89
C TRP A 32 4.66 -5.57 12.08
N GLN A 33 5.62 -5.23 11.22
CA GLN A 33 6.35 -6.20 10.42
C GLN A 33 7.13 -7.21 11.27
N ARG A 34 7.77 -6.76 12.37
CA ARG A 34 8.44 -7.68 13.31
C ARG A 34 7.45 -8.60 14.00
N PHE A 35 6.28 -8.07 14.39
CA PHE A 35 5.20 -8.89 14.95
C PHE A 35 4.70 -9.93 13.93
N PHE A 36 4.35 -9.52 12.70
CA PHE A 36 3.88 -10.40 11.64
C PHE A 36 4.93 -11.43 11.19
N LYS A 37 6.23 -11.13 11.28
CA LYS A 37 7.32 -12.07 11.00
C LYS A 37 7.75 -12.92 12.20
N SER A 38 7.08 -12.82 13.35
CA SER A 38 7.35 -13.71 14.48
C SER A 38 7.15 -15.18 14.06
N ARG A 39 7.91 -16.11 14.66
CA ARG A 39 7.91 -17.54 14.27
C ARG A 39 6.51 -18.16 14.24
N PHE A 40 5.64 -17.71 15.16
CA PHE A 40 4.24 -18.11 15.23
C PHE A 40 3.44 -17.64 14.01
N LEU A 41 3.54 -16.35 13.67
CA LEU A 41 2.79 -15.77 12.54
C LEU A 41 3.38 -16.17 11.18
N ALA A 42 4.68 -16.48 11.09
CA ALA A 42 5.31 -17.03 9.89
C ALA A 42 4.83 -18.46 9.56
N MET A 43 4.56 -19.27 10.59
CA MET A 43 3.94 -20.58 10.41
C MET A 43 2.49 -20.43 9.93
N LEU A 44 1.76 -19.48 10.49
CA LEU A 44 0.40 -19.16 10.08
C LEU A 44 0.35 -18.60 8.65
N SER A 45 1.31 -17.74 8.26
CA SER A 45 1.31 -17.07 6.95
C SER A 45 1.47 -18.04 5.77
N ARG A 46 2.15 -19.18 5.97
CA ARG A 46 2.35 -20.19 4.91
C ARG A 46 1.03 -20.79 4.42
N GLN A 47 0.05 -20.94 5.31
CA GLN A 47 -1.27 -21.50 5.01
C GLN A 47 -2.40 -20.46 5.18
N ALA A 48 -2.07 -19.22 5.56
CA ALA A 48 -3.03 -18.15 5.83
C ALA A 48 -3.96 -17.88 4.65
N GLN A 49 -3.47 -18.03 3.42
CA GLN A 49 -4.28 -17.86 2.22
C GLN A 49 -5.43 -18.87 2.18
N THR A 50 -5.14 -20.15 2.43
CA THR A 50 -6.15 -21.22 2.44
C THR A 50 -7.11 -21.05 3.61
N TYR A 51 -6.61 -20.76 4.80
CA TYR A 51 -7.47 -20.51 5.96
C TYR A 51 -8.36 -19.28 5.78
N PHE A 52 -7.86 -18.23 5.14
CA PHE A 52 -8.65 -17.04 4.81
C PHE A 52 -9.82 -17.37 3.88
N TYR A 53 -9.57 -18.09 2.78
CA TYR A 53 -10.64 -18.45 1.85
C TYR A 53 -11.65 -19.43 2.47
N LEU A 54 -11.19 -20.36 3.31
CA LEU A 54 -12.07 -21.23 4.08
C LEU A 54 -12.96 -20.42 5.02
N LEU A 55 -12.38 -19.50 5.80
CA LEU A 55 -13.11 -18.64 6.72
C LEU A 55 -14.08 -17.72 5.97
N LEU A 56 -13.65 -17.11 4.87
CA LEU A 56 -14.50 -16.29 4.00
C LEU A 56 -15.69 -17.10 3.47
N PHE A 57 -15.46 -18.33 3.01
CA PHE A 57 -16.52 -19.21 2.53
C PHE A 57 -17.55 -19.49 3.64
N VAL A 58 -17.10 -19.81 4.85
CA VAL A 58 -17.98 -20.02 6.00
C VAL A 58 -18.80 -18.76 6.32
N LEU A 59 -18.18 -17.58 6.32
CA LEU A 59 -18.91 -16.33 6.55
C LEU A 59 -19.93 -16.03 5.45
N VAL A 60 -19.62 -16.32 4.19
CA VAL A 60 -20.56 -16.18 3.07
C VAL A 60 -21.75 -17.12 3.24
N LEU A 61 -21.56 -18.36 3.69
CA LEU A 61 -22.68 -19.26 3.98
C LEU A 61 -23.61 -18.68 5.05
N PHE A 62 -23.06 -18.10 6.12
CA PHE A 62 -23.86 -17.43 7.15
C PHE A 62 -24.57 -16.17 6.63
N LEU A 63 -23.95 -15.42 5.73
CA LEU A 63 -24.60 -14.30 5.06
C LEU A 63 -25.79 -14.78 4.22
N LEU A 64 -25.62 -15.86 3.46
CA LEU A 64 -26.70 -16.45 2.66
C LEU A 64 -27.83 -16.99 3.55
N GLU A 65 -27.49 -17.60 4.70
CA GLU A 65 -28.48 -18.04 5.68
C GLU A 65 -29.27 -16.86 6.24
N ALA A 66 -28.61 -15.76 6.62
CA ALA A 66 -29.28 -14.55 7.10
C ALA A 66 -30.17 -13.90 6.02
N ILE A 67 -29.71 -13.86 4.76
CA ILE A 67 -30.53 -13.37 3.62
C ILE A 67 -31.75 -14.26 3.41
N ARG A 68 -31.57 -15.58 3.44
CA ARG A 68 -32.67 -16.54 3.29
C ARG A 68 -33.68 -16.36 4.42
N GLU A 69 -33.21 -16.22 5.66
CA GLU A 69 -34.06 -16.01 6.83
C GLU A 69 -34.82 -14.67 6.74
N MET A 70 -34.16 -13.59 6.28
CA MET A 70 -34.79 -12.29 6.07
C MET A 70 -35.87 -12.34 4.98
N ARG A 71 -35.59 -12.95 3.83
CA ARG A 71 -36.59 -13.12 2.75
C ARG A 71 -37.77 -13.97 3.21
N LYS A 72 -37.51 -15.08 3.92
CA LYS A 72 -38.54 -15.96 4.46
C LYS A 72 -39.48 -15.21 5.40
N TYR A 73 -38.96 -14.32 6.24
CA TYR A 73 -39.78 -13.57 7.19
C TYR A 73 -40.24 -12.19 6.68
N SER A 74 -39.87 -11.78 5.47
CA SER A 74 -40.32 -10.50 4.90
C SER A 74 -41.53 -10.65 3.98
N HIS A 75 -41.79 -11.85 3.45
CA HIS A 75 -42.82 -12.08 2.43
C HIS A 75 -44.05 -12.85 2.96
N ASN A 76 -43.98 -13.36 4.19
CA ASN A 76 -45.07 -14.09 4.83
C ASN A 76 -45.81 -13.14 5.78
N GLU A 77 -46.58 -12.21 5.23
CA GLU A 77 -47.44 -11.36 6.06
C GLU A 77 -48.47 -12.25 6.78
N PRO A 78 -48.58 -12.18 8.13
CA PRO A 78 -49.56 -12.97 8.85
C PRO A 78 -50.94 -12.54 8.36
N THR A 79 -51.72 -13.49 7.83
CA THR A 79 -53.09 -13.27 7.39
C THR A 79 -53.85 -12.62 8.54
N ALA A 80 -54.67 -11.60 8.25
CA ALA A 80 -55.27 -10.67 9.23
C ALA A 80 -56.02 -11.31 10.42
N GLU A 81 -56.28 -12.63 10.39
CA GLU A 81 -56.92 -13.39 11.47
C GLU A 81 -55.94 -14.03 12.48
N GLN A 82 -54.63 -13.93 12.27
CA GLN A 82 -53.65 -14.46 13.22
C GLN A 82 -53.38 -13.47 14.35
N HIS A 83 -53.89 -13.79 15.55
CA HIS A 83 -53.68 -13.12 16.84
C HIS A 83 -52.41 -12.24 16.91
N LEU A 84 -52.55 -11.01 17.44
CA LEU A 84 -51.48 -10.01 17.67
C LEU A 84 -50.12 -10.59 18.13
N ASN A 85 -50.16 -11.66 18.92
CA ASN A 85 -48.98 -12.39 19.42
C ASN A 85 -48.15 -13.04 18.30
N VAL A 86 -48.79 -13.57 17.25
CA VAL A 86 -48.13 -14.17 16.07
C VAL A 86 -47.44 -13.10 15.23
N GLY A 87 -48.10 -11.96 15.01
CA GLY A 87 -47.51 -10.80 14.33
C GLY A 87 -46.28 -10.25 15.08
N MET A 88 -46.36 -10.11 16.40
CA MET A 88 -45.22 -9.69 17.22
C MET A 88 -44.04 -10.67 17.15
N GLN A 89 -44.29 -11.98 17.21
CA GLN A 89 -43.25 -13.00 17.06
C GLN A 89 -42.61 -12.99 15.66
N HIS A 90 -43.40 -12.70 14.62
CA HIS A 90 -42.91 -12.60 13.26
C HIS A 90 -41.96 -11.41 13.08
N SER A 91 -42.38 -10.22 13.52
CA SER A 91 -41.55 -9.00 13.51
C SER A 91 -40.24 -9.21 14.28
N MET A 92 -40.28 -9.85 15.46
CA MET A 92 -39.06 -10.16 16.22
C MET A 92 -38.09 -11.08 15.46
N ARG A 93 -38.58 -12.04 14.68
CA ARG A 93 -37.72 -12.92 13.86
C ARG A 93 -37.13 -12.16 12.69
N LEU A 94 -37.89 -11.27 12.06
CA LEU A 94 -37.39 -10.41 10.98
C LEU A 94 -36.27 -9.49 11.48
N PHE A 95 -36.44 -8.80 12.60
CA PHE A 95 -35.38 -7.96 13.19
C PHE A 95 -34.13 -8.75 13.56
N ARG A 96 -34.30 -9.99 14.04
CA ARG A 96 -33.17 -10.88 14.31
C ARG A 96 -32.40 -11.23 13.04
N ALA A 97 -33.10 -11.56 11.96
CA ALA A 97 -32.49 -11.86 10.68
C ALA A 97 -31.76 -10.64 10.07
N GLN A 98 -32.37 -9.45 10.16
CA GLN A 98 -31.73 -8.19 9.74
C GLN A 98 -30.42 -7.92 10.48
N ARG A 99 -30.43 -8.04 11.82
CA ARG A 99 -29.22 -7.85 12.62
C ARG A 99 -28.15 -8.89 12.27
N ASN A 100 -28.54 -10.16 12.12
CA ASN A 100 -27.61 -11.24 11.76
C ASN A 100 -26.99 -11.02 10.37
N PHE A 101 -27.76 -10.49 9.41
CA PHE A 101 -27.26 -10.08 8.10
C PHE A 101 -26.18 -9.00 8.22
N TYR A 102 -26.42 -7.95 9.03
CA TYR A 102 -25.42 -6.91 9.25
C TYR A 102 -24.16 -7.47 9.90
N ILE A 103 -24.29 -8.31 10.93
CA ILE A 103 -23.14 -8.92 11.61
C ILE A 103 -22.27 -9.72 10.64
N SER A 104 -22.87 -10.61 9.85
CA SER A 104 -22.13 -11.41 8.86
C SER A 104 -21.55 -10.55 7.73
N GLY A 105 -22.30 -9.57 7.24
CA GLY A 105 -21.86 -8.68 6.17
C GLY A 105 -20.67 -7.81 6.59
N PHE A 106 -20.73 -7.21 7.78
CA PHE A 106 -19.61 -6.45 8.33
C PHE A 106 -18.40 -7.33 8.62
N ALA A 107 -18.61 -8.58 9.07
CA ALA A 107 -17.49 -9.49 9.33
C ALA A 107 -16.74 -9.84 8.02
N ILE A 108 -17.47 -10.12 6.94
CA ILE A 108 -16.84 -10.35 5.62
C ILE A 108 -16.05 -9.12 5.18
N PHE A 109 -16.66 -7.93 5.30
CA PHE A 109 -16.02 -6.68 4.91
C PHE A 109 -14.74 -6.42 5.71
N LEU A 110 -14.79 -6.52 7.04
CA LEU A 110 -13.64 -6.29 7.90
C LEU A 110 -12.56 -7.35 7.69
N CYS A 111 -12.90 -8.61 7.46
CA CYS A 111 -11.95 -9.65 7.10
C CYS A 111 -11.13 -9.27 5.86
N MET A 112 -11.79 -8.76 4.82
CA MET A 112 -11.11 -8.26 3.61
C MET A 112 -10.24 -7.02 3.89
N VAL A 113 -10.74 -6.08 4.72
CA VAL A 113 -9.99 -4.90 5.13
C VAL A 113 -8.73 -5.28 5.91
N ILE A 114 -8.82 -6.19 6.87
CA ILE A 114 -7.67 -6.69 7.65
C ILE A 114 -6.62 -7.29 6.71
N ARG A 115 -7.03 -8.17 5.79
CA ARG A 115 -6.11 -8.76 4.82
C ARG A 115 -5.41 -7.68 3.98
N ARG A 116 -6.15 -6.66 3.52
CA ARG A 116 -5.59 -5.54 2.77
C ARG A 116 -4.61 -4.73 3.62
N LEU A 117 -4.96 -4.40 4.86
CA LEU A 117 -4.10 -3.62 5.77
C LEU A 117 -2.80 -4.36 6.09
N VAL A 118 -2.87 -5.64 6.45
CA VAL A 118 -1.68 -6.46 6.74
C VAL A 118 -0.75 -6.50 5.52
N SER A 119 -1.30 -6.67 4.31
CA SER A 119 -0.50 -6.64 3.08
C SER A 119 0.16 -5.29 2.87
N LEU A 120 -0.58 -4.19 3.01
CA LEU A 120 -0.05 -2.83 2.80
C LEU A 120 1.06 -2.50 3.81
N ILE A 121 0.86 -2.82 5.10
CA ILE A 121 1.85 -2.62 6.15
C ILE A 121 3.12 -3.44 5.87
N THR A 122 2.95 -4.69 5.42
CA THR A 122 4.07 -5.57 5.09
C THR A 122 4.89 -5.00 3.93
N THR A 123 4.23 -4.56 2.85
CA THR A 123 4.90 -3.93 1.70
C THR A 123 5.57 -2.61 2.11
N GLN A 124 4.90 -1.78 2.89
CA GLN A 124 5.47 -0.52 3.37
C GLN A 124 6.72 -0.74 4.22
N ALA A 125 6.70 -1.73 5.12
CA ALA A 125 7.86 -2.06 5.93
C ALA A 125 9.04 -2.59 5.10
N GLN A 126 8.77 -3.37 4.04
CA GLN A 126 9.79 -3.82 3.10
C GLN A 126 10.39 -2.66 2.30
N LEU A 127 9.55 -1.75 1.80
CA LEU A 127 10.00 -0.57 1.07
C LEU A 127 10.84 0.37 1.95
N LEU A 128 10.45 0.58 3.21
CA LEU A 128 11.23 1.37 4.16
C LEU A 128 12.60 0.73 4.43
N ALA A 129 12.65 -0.59 4.63
CA ALA A 129 13.91 -1.30 4.84
C ALA A 129 14.82 -1.26 3.59
N GLN A 130 14.24 -1.39 2.39
CA GLN A 130 14.96 -1.28 1.12
C GLN A 130 15.49 0.13 0.88
N SER A 131 14.70 1.16 1.17
CA SER A 131 15.11 2.56 1.08
C SER A 131 16.25 2.86 2.05
N GLU A 132 16.17 2.40 3.29
CA GLU A 132 17.25 2.59 4.28
C GLU A 132 18.55 1.88 3.86
N ALA A 133 18.44 0.65 3.33
CA ALA A 133 19.59 -0.10 2.81
C ALA A 133 20.23 0.60 1.59
N SER A 134 19.41 1.07 0.65
CA SER A 134 19.87 1.82 -0.54
C SER A 134 20.57 3.12 -0.14
N MET A 135 20.00 3.88 0.80
CA MET A 135 20.62 5.11 1.31
C MET A 135 21.96 4.83 1.99
N LYS A 136 22.06 3.78 2.80
CA LYS A 136 23.32 3.35 3.42
C LYS A 136 24.37 2.93 2.39
N GLN A 137 23.96 2.20 1.34
CA GLN A 137 24.84 1.81 0.24
C GLN A 137 25.38 3.03 -0.50
N ALA A 138 24.52 3.98 -0.89
CA ALA A 138 24.93 5.22 -1.55
C ALA A 138 25.88 6.07 -0.69
N GLN A 139 25.61 6.20 0.61
CA GLN A 139 26.49 6.89 1.55
C GLN A 139 27.85 6.19 1.69
N SER A 140 27.87 4.86 1.78
CA SER A 140 29.12 4.10 1.87
C SER A 140 29.97 4.23 0.60
N ALA A 141 29.35 4.20 -0.58
CA ALA A 141 30.03 4.39 -1.86
C ALA A 141 30.57 5.82 -2.00
N THR A 142 29.81 6.83 -1.56
CA THR A 142 30.24 8.24 -1.56
C THR A 142 31.40 8.46 -0.58
N ALA A 143 31.33 7.85 0.61
CA ALA A 143 32.41 7.93 1.59
C ALA A 143 33.69 7.26 1.08
N ALA A 144 33.58 6.08 0.46
CA ALA A 144 34.70 5.39 -0.17
C ALA A 144 35.32 6.24 -1.30
N ALA A 145 34.50 6.79 -2.20
CA ALA A 145 34.95 7.67 -3.27
C ALA A 145 35.67 8.92 -2.74
N ARG A 146 35.12 9.57 -1.69
CA ARG A 146 35.78 10.70 -1.03
C ARG A 146 37.12 10.32 -0.42
N SER A 147 37.20 9.17 0.27
CA SER A 147 38.46 8.71 0.87
C SER A 147 39.55 8.44 -0.18
N LEU A 148 39.16 7.88 -1.34
CA LEU A 148 40.08 7.67 -2.47
C LEU A 148 40.55 8.99 -3.07
N MET A 149 39.64 9.96 -3.26
CA MET A 149 40.00 11.30 -3.76
C MET A 149 40.93 12.07 -2.82
N THR A 150 40.74 11.96 -1.49
CA THR A 150 41.64 12.60 -0.51
C THR A 150 43.00 11.91 -0.48
N GLN A 151 43.03 10.58 -0.50
CA GLN A 151 44.28 9.81 -0.49
C GLN A 151 45.10 10.02 -1.77
N GLN A 152 44.44 10.27 -2.91
CA GLN A 152 45.10 10.65 -4.16
C GLN A 152 45.70 12.06 -4.09
N LYS A 153 45.03 13.03 -3.44
CA LYS A 153 45.56 14.38 -3.22
C LYS A 153 46.78 14.38 -2.29
N ASP A 154 46.74 13.63 -1.20
CA ASP A 154 47.86 13.56 -0.24
C ASP A 154 49.10 12.82 -0.83
N GLY A 155 48.92 12.07 -1.91
CA GLY A 155 50.00 11.40 -2.65
C GLY A 155 50.74 12.29 -3.67
N GLU A 156 50.14 13.38 -4.14
CA GLU A 156 50.73 14.29 -5.13
C GLU A 156 51.63 15.39 -4.52
N ASP A 157 51.55 15.66 -3.21
CA ASP A 157 52.30 16.73 -2.52
C ASP A 157 53.68 16.32 -1.95
N LYS A 158 54.21 15.13 -2.30
CA LYS A 158 55.62 14.81 -2.02
C LYS A 158 56.52 15.33 -3.14
N PRO A 159 57.45 16.29 -2.86
CA PRO A 159 58.34 16.80 -3.89
C PRO A 159 59.29 15.67 -4.36
N LYS A 160 59.17 15.29 -5.63
CA LYS A 160 60.15 14.44 -6.32
C LYS A 160 61.34 15.31 -6.71
N ASP A 161 62.36 15.30 -5.87
CA ASP A 161 63.69 15.82 -6.21
C ASP A 161 64.47 14.77 -7.03
N GLY A 162 65.20 15.23 -8.04
CA GLY A 162 66.36 14.55 -8.63
C GLY A 162 66.14 13.41 -9.66
N ASP A 163 66.29 13.80 -10.93
CA ASP A 163 66.98 13.06 -12.03
C ASP A 163 66.21 12.02 -12.89
N LYS A 164 66.39 12.16 -14.22
CA LYS A 164 65.83 11.34 -15.32
C LYS A 164 66.94 10.44 -15.92
N PRO A 165 66.67 9.51 -16.87
CA PRO A 165 65.51 8.63 -17.08
C PRO A 165 65.94 7.16 -17.36
N LYS A 166 65.07 6.16 -17.11
CA LYS A 166 65.15 4.86 -17.81
C LYS A 166 63.75 4.33 -18.15
N PRO A 167 63.56 3.76 -19.37
CA PRO A 167 62.27 3.25 -19.81
C PRO A 167 62.05 1.85 -19.24
N SER A 168 61.05 1.70 -18.39
CA SER A 168 60.52 0.40 -17.98
C SER A 168 59.00 0.45 -17.99
N ALA A 169 58.42 -0.61 -18.56
CA ALA A 169 57.02 -0.89 -18.88
C ALA A 169 55.94 -0.23 -17.99
N PRO A 170 54.74 0.06 -18.54
CA PRO A 170 53.67 0.72 -17.80
C PRO A 170 53.27 -0.15 -16.61
N SER A 171 53.39 0.43 -15.41
CA SER A 171 53.04 -0.24 -14.17
C SER A 171 51.52 -0.39 -14.07
N ALA A 172 51.05 -1.50 -13.48
CA ALA A 172 49.65 -1.87 -13.37
C ALA A 172 48.75 -0.84 -12.63
N ASP A 173 49.34 0.18 -12.00
CA ASP A 173 48.62 1.25 -11.31
C ASP A 173 48.31 2.45 -12.23
N GLU A 174 49.12 2.75 -13.25
CA GLU A 174 48.78 3.80 -14.24
C GLU A 174 47.58 3.39 -15.10
N VAL A 175 47.49 2.11 -15.48
CA VAL A 175 46.36 1.55 -16.23
C VAL A 175 45.06 1.65 -15.43
N LYS A 176 45.09 1.38 -14.12
CA LYS A 176 43.91 1.50 -13.26
C LYS A 176 43.48 2.94 -13.03
N VAL A 177 44.43 3.87 -12.95
CA VAL A 177 44.11 5.30 -12.80
C VAL A 177 43.42 5.83 -14.06
N ASP A 178 43.88 5.43 -15.24
CA ASP A 178 43.23 5.83 -16.50
C ASP A 178 41.87 5.16 -16.69
N GLU A 179 41.72 3.89 -16.30
CA GLU A 179 40.44 3.18 -16.32
C GLU A 179 39.42 3.81 -15.34
N LEU A 180 39.87 4.23 -14.15
CA LEU A 180 39.03 4.95 -13.18
C LEU A 180 38.64 6.34 -13.67
N LYS A 181 39.54 7.08 -14.34
CA LYS A 181 39.21 8.37 -14.97
C LYS A 181 38.18 8.21 -16.08
N GLN A 182 38.31 7.16 -16.89
CA GLN A 182 37.35 6.84 -17.94
C GLN A 182 35.98 6.51 -17.34
N ARG A 183 35.94 5.77 -16.22
CA ARG A 183 34.71 5.46 -15.50
C ARG A 183 34.05 6.69 -14.87
N ILE A 184 34.85 7.62 -14.34
CA ILE A 184 34.33 8.90 -13.83
C ILE A 184 33.73 9.72 -14.96
N ALA A 185 34.38 9.79 -16.12
CA ALA A 185 33.86 10.50 -17.29
C ALA A 185 32.55 9.87 -17.82
N GLU A 186 32.45 8.54 -17.85
CA GLU A 186 31.20 7.84 -18.17
C GLU A 186 30.09 8.15 -17.17
N LEU A 187 30.37 8.04 -15.87
CA LEU A 187 29.40 8.29 -14.81
C LEU A 187 28.94 9.75 -14.77
N GLU A 188 29.83 10.72 -15.02
CA GLU A 188 29.46 12.12 -15.17
C GLU A 188 28.57 12.36 -16.39
N GLY A 189 28.81 11.63 -17.48
CA GLY A 189 27.95 11.61 -18.68
C GLY A 189 26.56 11.05 -18.39
N GLU A 190 26.48 9.92 -17.69
CA GLU A 190 25.21 9.30 -17.27
C GLU A 190 24.44 10.20 -16.30
N LEU A 191 25.11 10.79 -15.30
CA LEU A 191 24.50 11.70 -14.35
C LEU A 191 23.91 12.95 -15.04
N ASN A 192 24.61 13.51 -16.02
CA ASN A 192 24.10 14.63 -16.81
C ASN A 192 22.90 14.23 -17.68
N ARG A 193 22.90 13.00 -18.23
CA ARG A 193 21.77 12.48 -19.00
C ARG A 193 20.55 12.28 -18.10
N GLU A 194 20.72 11.65 -16.96
CA GLU A 194 19.64 11.39 -16.00
C GLU A 194 19.07 12.70 -15.42
N ARG A 195 19.92 13.70 -15.18
CA ARG A 195 19.46 15.03 -14.77
C ARG A 195 18.60 15.70 -15.84
N LYS A 196 19.00 15.62 -17.12
CA LYS A 196 18.21 16.13 -18.25
C LYS A 196 16.88 15.40 -18.38
N ASP A 197 16.88 14.07 -18.25
CA ASP A 197 15.67 13.26 -18.31
C ASP A 197 14.71 13.61 -17.16
N LYS A 198 15.23 13.85 -15.95
CA LYS A 198 14.45 14.31 -14.80
C LYS A 198 13.83 15.69 -15.02
N GLU A 199 14.61 16.65 -15.55
CA GLU A 199 14.11 17.98 -15.87
C GLU A 199 13.04 17.93 -16.97
N ALA A 200 13.24 17.10 -18.00
CA ALA A 200 12.26 16.86 -19.06
C ALA A 200 10.96 16.24 -18.52
N MET A 201 11.06 15.22 -17.66
CA MET A 201 9.92 14.56 -17.04
C MET A 201 9.13 15.50 -16.13
N LYS A 202 9.84 16.38 -15.39
CA LYS A 202 9.20 17.44 -14.59
C LYS A 202 8.44 18.43 -15.49
N SER A 203 9.05 18.88 -16.57
CA SER A 203 8.40 19.79 -17.54
C SER A 203 7.17 19.16 -18.18
N GLN A 204 7.24 17.88 -18.56
CA GLN A 204 6.09 17.13 -19.08
C GLN A 204 4.96 17.02 -18.04
N SER A 205 5.29 16.75 -16.77
CA SER A 205 4.30 16.70 -15.70
C SER A 205 3.63 18.06 -15.48
N GLU A 206 4.38 19.16 -15.51
CA GLU A 206 3.84 20.52 -15.40
C GLU A 206 2.94 20.88 -16.59
N SER A 207 3.33 20.49 -17.81
CA SER A 207 2.50 20.67 -19.01
C SER A 207 1.20 19.88 -18.93
N LEU A 208 1.26 18.62 -18.50
CA LEU A 208 0.09 17.77 -18.32
C LEU A 208 -0.87 18.35 -17.28
N ASN A 209 -0.34 18.89 -16.18
CA ASN A 209 -1.15 19.53 -15.15
C ASN A 209 -1.93 20.74 -15.70
N ARG A 210 -1.29 21.57 -16.54
CA ARG A 210 -1.96 22.70 -17.21
C ARG A 210 -3.10 22.26 -18.13
N GLU A 211 -2.92 21.16 -18.87
CA GLU A 211 -3.99 20.61 -19.71
C GLU A 211 -5.15 20.05 -18.88
N TYR A 212 -4.86 19.43 -17.73
CA TYR A 212 -5.91 19.01 -16.77
C TYR A 212 -6.69 20.20 -16.21
N ASP A 213 -6.02 21.27 -15.81
CA ASP A 213 -6.67 22.48 -15.32
C ASP A 213 -7.58 23.09 -16.40
N ARG A 214 -7.08 23.19 -17.64
CA ARG A 214 -7.85 23.67 -18.80
C ARG A 214 -9.07 22.81 -19.08
N LEU A 215 -8.92 21.49 -19.12
CA LEU A 215 -10.04 20.56 -19.37
C LEU A 215 -11.11 20.68 -18.27
N THR A 216 -10.67 20.85 -17.02
CA THR A 216 -11.57 21.05 -15.87
C THR A 216 -12.37 22.35 -16.01
N GLU A 217 -11.71 23.44 -16.44
CA GLU A 217 -12.41 24.69 -16.74
C GLU A 217 -13.43 24.54 -17.87
N GLU A 218 -13.04 23.90 -18.98
CA GLU A 218 -13.95 23.67 -20.12
C GLU A 218 -15.15 22.82 -19.70
N TYR A 219 -14.93 21.76 -18.93
CA TYR A 219 -16.00 20.94 -18.37
C TYR A 219 -16.93 21.76 -17.48
N SER A 220 -16.38 22.63 -16.61
CA SER A 220 -17.20 23.50 -15.76
C SER A 220 -18.06 24.49 -16.57
N LYS A 221 -17.53 25.02 -17.68
CA LYS A 221 -18.26 25.92 -18.59
C LYS A 221 -19.38 25.18 -19.32
N LEU A 222 -19.11 23.96 -19.79
CA LEU A 222 -20.12 23.08 -20.41
C LEU A 222 -21.23 22.72 -19.42
N GLN A 223 -20.87 22.34 -18.19
CA GLN A 223 -21.85 21.99 -17.16
C GLN A 223 -22.75 23.17 -16.79
N LYS A 224 -22.18 24.39 -16.68
CA LYS A 224 -22.96 25.62 -16.49
C LYS A 224 -23.90 25.89 -17.66
N ARG A 225 -23.44 25.76 -18.91
CA ARG A 225 -24.30 25.94 -20.09
C ARG A 225 -25.45 24.93 -20.12
N ILE A 226 -25.16 23.65 -19.85
CA ILE A 226 -26.19 22.61 -19.79
C ILE A 226 -27.23 22.97 -18.73
N ALA A 227 -26.79 23.36 -17.51
CA ALA A 227 -27.68 23.75 -16.42
C ALA A 227 -28.59 24.94 -16.81
N ILE A 228 -28.04 25.96 -17.46
CA ILE A 228 -28.81 27.12 -17.95
C ILE A 228 -29.82 26.69 -19.03
N THR A 229 -29.41 25.90 -20.03
CA THR A 229 -30.30 25.41 -21.10
C THR A 229 -31.39 24.48 -20.59
N SER A 230 -31.16 23.70 -19.53
CA SER A 230 -32.20 22.90 -18.89
C SER A 230 -33.22 23.74 -18.12
N ASN A 231 -32.79 24.88 -17.55
CA ASN A 231 -33.69 25.78 -16.82
C ASN A 231 -34.56 26.63 -17.78
N ASP A 232 -34.04 26.97 -18.96
CA ASP A 232 -34.75 27.71 -20.01
C ASP A 232 -35.81 26.88 -20.76
N LYS A 233 -35.78 25.54 -20.63
CA LYS A 233 -36.77 24.63 -21.23
C LYS A 233 -37.92 24.26 -20.30
N SER A 234 -37.84 24.66 -19.04
CA SER A 234 -38.85 24.39 -18.00
C SER A 234 -39.78 25.56 -17.70
N ASP A 235 -39.57 26.71 -18.34
CA ASP A 235 -40.49 27.86 -18.41
C ASP A 235 -41.20 27.88 -19.78
#